data_AF-A0A9D7LCI4-F1
#
_entry.id   AF-A0A9D7LCI4-F1
#
_cell.length_a   1.000
_cell.length_b   1.000
_cell.length_c   1.000
_cell.angle_alpha   90.00
_cell.angle_beta   90.00
_cell.angle_gamma   90.00
#
_symmetry.space_group_name_H-M   'P 1'
#
loop_
_entity.id
_entity.type
_entity.pdbx_description
1 polymer ?
#
loop_
_entity_poly.entity_id
_entity_poly.type
_entity_poly.pdbx_seq_one_letter_code
_entity_poly.pdbx_strand_id
1 'polypeptide(L)'
;MTAGLIQFRPSPECWADIPKGRDLMETLCHECEHMIDLFAAAVVLLTGLYFIGLALAAFFAPALAARFLLGFAGSAFSHYLELGLRLAVGGALVLRAPNMQFAGAFAVIGWVILITTAVLICVPWTLHRRFAQRAVPRVIPFLKWLGMVSMALGGIVLYAVIRGAAE
;
A
#
# COMPACT_ATOMS: atom_id res chain seq x y z
N MET A 1 -1.07 56.03 44.98
CA MET A 1 -0.55 54.95 44.12
C MET A 1 -0.97 53.62 44.74
N THR A 2 -2.11 53.08 44.33
CA THR A 2 -2.61 51.77 44.77
C THR A 2 -2.99 50.99 43.52
N ALA A 3 -2.19 49.97 43.21
CA ALA A 3 -2.37 49.11 42.05
C ALA A 3 -3.57 48.18 42.29
N GLY A 4 -4.61 48.33 41.48
CA GLY A 4 -5.76 47.43 41.46
C GLY A 4 -5.43 46.15 40.68
N LEU A 5 -5.30 45.03 41.36
CA LEU A 5 -5.22 43.70 40.76
C LEU A 5 -6.64 43.27 40.36
N ILE A 6 -6.91 43.22 39.05
CA ILE A 6 -8.11 42.63 38.48
C ILE A 6 -8.00 41.11 38.67
N GLN A 7 -8.78 40.54 39.60
CA GLN A 7 -8.89 39.10 39.75
C GLN A 7 -9.79 38.53 38.63
N PHE A 8 -9.16 38.01 37.58
CA PHE A 8 -9.86 37.24 36.55
C PHE A 8 -10.21 35.85 37.11
N ARG A 9 -11.46 35.66 37.55
CA ARG A 9 -12.02 34.35 37.90
C ARG A 9 -12.70 33.78 36.65
N PRO A 10 -12.15 32.75 35.98
CA PRO A 10 -12.89 32.08 34.91
C PRO A 10 -14.18 31.45 35.49
N SER A 11 -15.29 31.59 34.76
CA SER A 11 -16.58 31.01 35.14
C SER A 11 -16.50 29.47 35.14
N PRO A 12 -17.18 28.78 36.09
CA PRO A 12 -17.15 27.31 36.19
C PRO A 12 -17.69 26.60 34.94
N GLU A 13 -18.48 27.29 34.11
CA GLU A 13 -19.04 26.76 32.86
C GLU A 13 -17.98 26.61 31.75
N CYS A 14 -16.84 27.29 31.86
CA CYS A 14 -15.75 27.20 30.89
C CYS A 14 -14.99 25.85 30.95
N TRP A 15 -15.09 25.13 32.07
CA TRP A 15 -14.37 23.86 32.29
C TRP A 15 -15.19 22.61 31.93
N ALA A 16 -16.49 22.77 31.64
CA ALA A 16 -17.38 21.65 31.33
C ALA A 16 -17.18 21.11 29.90
N ASP A 17 -16.60 21.91 29.01
CA ASP A 17 -16.45 21.62 27.59
C ASP A 17 -15.02 21.15 27.20
N ILE A 18 -14.14 20.95 28.18
CA ILE A 18 -12.82 20.37 27.93
C ILE A 18 -12.99 18.84 27.90
N PRO A 19 -12.88 18.19 26.73
CA PRO A 19 -12.95 16.73 26.66
C PRO A 19 -11.89 16.15 27.60
N LYS A 20 -12.28 15.22 28.47
CA LYS A 20 -11.32 14.55 29.35
C LYS A 20 -10.26 13.91 28.46
N GLY A 21 -9.01 13.89 28.93
CA GLY A 21 -7.90 13.34 28.13
C GLY A 21 -8.09 11.90 27.63
N ARG A 22 -9.02 11.13 28.23
CA ARG A 22 -9.43 9.80 27.75
C ARG A 22 -10.30 9.88 26.49
N ASP A 23 -11.28 10.77 26.46
CA ASP A 23 -12.21 10.97 25.35
C ASP A 23 -11.48 11.58 24.13
N LEU A 24 -10.51 12.48 24.38
CA LEU A 24 -9.65 13.03 23.33
C LEU A 24 -8.76 11.95 22.68
N MET A 25 -8.19 11.04 23.49
CA MET A 25 -7.35 9.96 22.99
C MET A 25 -8.16 8.94 22.17
N GLU A 26 -9.37 8.59 22.62
CA GLU A 26 -10.28 7.69 21.90
C GLU A 26 -10.71 8.29 20.56
N THR A 27 -11.02 9.58 20.52
CA THR A 27 -11.37 10.29 19.28
C THR A 27 -10.20 10.30 18.29
N LEU A 28 -8.99 10.66 18.74
CA LEU A 28 -7.79 10.67 17.90
C LEU A 28 -7.41 9.27 17.40
N CYS A 29 -7.60 8.23 18.21
CA CYS A 29 -7.35 6.84 17.80
C CYS A 29 -8.33 6.41 16.70
N HIS A 30 -9.62 6.73 16.85
CA HIS A 30 -10.64 6.40 15.87
C HIS A 30 -10.44 7.14 14.54
N GLU A 31 -10.03 8.42 14.57
CA GLU A 31 -9.68 9.17 13.37
C GLU A 31 -8.44 8.59 12.66
N CYS A 32 -7.39 8.27 13.41
CA CYS A 32 -6.17 7.67 12.87
C CYS A 32 -6.43 6.29 12.25
N GLU A 33 -7.20 5.44 12.93
CA GLU A 33 -7.60 4.13 12.44
C GLU A 33 -8.34 4.25 11.11
N HIS A 34 -9.35 5.14 11.05
CA HIS A 34 -10.12 5.37 9.83
C HIS A 34 -9.24 5.89 8.67
N MET A 35 -8.29 6.80 8.94
CA MET A 35 -7.37 7.30 7.92
C MET A 35 -6.44 6.20 7.38
N ILE A 36 -5.89 5.36 8.27
CA ILE A 36 -5.02 4.23 7.89
C ILE A 36 -5.80 3.23 7.05
N ASP A 37 -7.03 2.92 7.43
CA ASP A 37 -7.90 1.99 6.71
C ASP A 37 -8.23 2.48 5.30
N LEU A 38 -8.57 3.77 5.16
CA LEU A 38 -8.83 4.37 3.85
C LEU A 38 -7.58 4.33 2.96
N PHE A 39 -6.42 4.65 3.53
CA PHE A 39 -5.15 4.58 2.81
C PHE A 39 -4.84 3.15 2.35
N ALA A 40 -4.99 2.16 3.23
CA ALA A 40 -4.79 0.75 2.89
C ALA A 40 -5.75 0.30 1.77
N ALA A 41 -7.03 0.64 1.87
CA ALA A 41 -8.01 0.33 0.83
C ALA A 41 -7.65 0.98 -0.52
N ALA A 42 -7.20 2.24 -0.52
CA ALA A 42 -6.75 2.92 -1.73
C ALA A 42 -5.53 2.22 -2.36
N VAL A 43 -4.55 1.80 -1.56
CA VAL A 43 -3.38 1.06 -2.05
C VAL A 43 -3.78 -0.28 -2.67
N VAL A 44 -4.69 -1.04 -2.05
CA VAL A 44 -5.18 -2.32 -2.60
C VAL A 44 -5.92 -2.10 -3.92
N LEU A 45 -6.80 -1.10 -3.99
CA LEU A 45 -7.53 -0.74 -5.22
C LEU A 45 -6.58 -0.35 -6.35
N LEU A 46 -5.62 0.53 -6.06
CA LEU A 46 -4.60 0.95 -7.02
C LEU A 46 -3.72 -0.23 -7.48
N THR A 47 -3.43 -1.19 -6.60
CA THR A 47 -2.71 -2.42 -6.95
C THR A 47 -3.50 -3.27 -7.94
N GLY A 48 -4.80 -3.45 -7.69
CA GLY A 48 -5.68 -4.14 -8.63
C GLY A 48 -5.71 -3.46 -9.99
N LEU A 49 -5.93 -2.14 -10.01
CA LEU A 49 -5.95 -1.35 -11.25
C LEU A 49 -4.60 -1.37 -11.98
N TYR A 50 -3.49 -1.33 -11.25
CA TYR A 50 -2.14 -1.44 -11.80
C TYR A 50 -1.96 -2.77 -12.54
N PHE A 51 -2.42 -3.89 -11.98
CA PHE A 51 -2.34 -5.19 -12.66
C PHE A 51 -3.18 -5.25 -13.94
N ILE A 52 -4.36 -4.64 -13.93
CA ILE A 52 -5.18 -4.49 -15.15
C ILE A 52 -4.44 -3.64 -16.18
N GLY A 53 -3.89 -2.50 -15.78
CA GLY A 53 -3.11 -1.63 -16.66
C GLY A 53 -1.88 -2.33 -17.25
N LEU A 54 -1.15 -3.10 -16.44
CA LEU A 54 -0.02 -3.92 -16.88
C LEU A 54 -0.46 -4.98 -17.89
N ALA A 55 -1.61 -5.62 -17.69
CA ALA A 55 -2.16 -6.58 -18.63
C ALA A 55 -2.51 -5.94 -19.97
N LEU A 56 -3.19 -4.78 -19.95
CA LEU A 56 -3.48 -4.02 -21.17
C LEU A 56 -2.20 -3.63 -21.91
N ALA A 57 -1.19 -3.12 -21.19
CA ALA A 57 0.10 -2.81 -21.78
C ALA A 57 0.77 -4.04 -22.39
N ALA A 58 0.73 -5.20 -21.72
CA ALA A 58 1.31 -6.43 -22.22
C ALA A 58 0.63 -6.96 -23.50
N PHE A 59 -0.69 -6.78 -23.65
CA PHE A 59 -1.43 -7.22 -24.83
C PHE A 59 -1.35 -6.24 -26.00
N PHE A 60 -1.54 -4.95 -25.74
CA PHE A 60 -1.69 -3.93 -26.79
C PHE A 60 -0.39 -3.18 -27.10
N ALA A 61 0.55 -3.12 -26.16
CA ALA A 61 1.82 -2.41 -26.31
C ALA A 61 3.01 -3.18 -25.70
N PRO A 62 3.30 -4.42 -26.15
CA PRO A 62 4.30 -5.28 -25.52
C PRO A 62 5.71 -4.68 -25.49
N ALA A 63 6.07 -3.84 -26.48
CA ALA A 63 7.34 -3.11 -26.48
C ALA A 63 7.42 -2.09 -25.33
N LEU A 64 6.32 -1.40 -25.02
CA LEU A 64 6.24 -0.49 -23.88
C LEU A 64 6.32 -1.27 -22.57
N ALA A 65 5.58 -2.37 -22.45
CA ALA A 65 5.63 -3.24 -21.27
C ALA A 65 7.05 -3.81 -21.02
N ALA A 66 7.74 -4.27 -22.06
CA ALA A 66 9.11 -4.74 -21.97
C ALA A 66 10.07 -3.66 -21.48
N ARG A 67 9.98 -2.44 -22.04
CA ARG A 67 10.80 -1.29 -21.63
C ARG A 67 10.53 -0.90 -20.18
N PHE A 68 9.27 -0.91 -19.76
CA PHE A 68 8.88 -0.64 -18.38
C PHE A 68 9.48 -1.65 -17.39
N LEU A 69 9.35 -2.96 -17.68
CA LEU A 69 9.94 -4.02 -16.85
C LEU A 69 11.46 -3.94 -16.78
N LEU A 70 12.13 -3.62 -17.90
CA LEU A 70 13.57 -3.40 -17.93
C LEU A 70 13.99 -2.13 -17.15
N GLY A 71 13.12 -1.11 -17.11
CA GLY A 71 13.36 0.14 -16.39
C GLY A 71 13.59 -0.04 -14.89
N PHE A 72 12.91 -1.00 -14.25
CA PHE A 72 13.12 -1.33 -12.84
C PHE A 72 14.54 -1.85 -12.54
N ALA A 73 15.20 -2.45 -13.52
CA ALA A 73 16.58 -2.94 -13.38
C ALA A 73 17.64 -1.85 -13.55
N GLY A 74 17.25 -0.62 -13.94
CA GLY A 74 18.19 0.40 -14.42
C GLY A 74 18.88 1.21 -13.33
N SER A 75 18.19 1.52 -12.22
CA SER A 75 18.66 2.53 -11.25
C SER A 75 18.44 2.13 -9.79
N ALA A 76 19.28 2.67 -8.90
CA ALA A 76 19.12 2.49 -7.45
C ALA A 76 17.81 3.13 -6.94
N PHE A 77 17.40 4.26 -7.52
CA PHE A 77 16.13 4.90 -7.20
C PHE A 77 14.95 3.97 -7.51
N SER A 78 14.92 3.34 -8.68
CA SER A 78 13.89 2.38 -9.06
C SER A 78 13.83 1.19 -8.09
N HIS A 79 15.00 0.73 -7.61
CA HIS A 79 15.06 -0.37 -6.63
C HIS A 79 14.44 0.02 -5.28
N TYR A 80 14.80 1.17 -4.72
CA TYR A 80 14.20 1.61 -3.45
C TYR A 80 12.72 1.96 -3.59
N LEU A 81 12.31 2.51 -4.74
CA LEU A 81 10.89 2.73 -5.04
C LEU A 81 10.13 1.41 -5.13
N GLU A 82 10.68 0.39 -5.78
CA GLU A 82 10.11 -0.96 -5.84
C GLU A 82 9.95 -1.57 -4.44
N LEU A 83 10.96 -1.45 -3.57
CA LEU A 83 10.87 -1.92 -2.19
C LEU A 83 9.80 -1.15 -1.38
N GLY A 84 9.75 0.17 -1.52
CA GLY A 84 8.74 1.01 -0.86
C GLY A 84 7.31 0.65 -1.30
N LEU A 85 7.09 0.48 -2.61
CA LEU A 85 5.81 0.05 -3.15
C LEU A 85 5.46 -1.36 -2.66
N ARG A 86 6.41 -2.30 -2.62
CA ARG A 86 6.17 -3.64 -2.07
C ARG A 86 5.78 -3.62 -0.59
N LEU A 87 6.45 -2.79 0.22
CA LEU A 87 6.08 -2.63 1.63
C LEU A 87 4.67 -2.05 1.78
N ALA A 88 4.34 -1.01 1.01
CA ALA A 88 3.02 -0.39 1.03
C ALA A 88 1.93 -1.39 0.63
N VAL A 89 2.13 -2.12 -0.47
CA VAL A 89 1.17 -3.12 -0.96
C VAL A 89 1.05 -4.30 0.01
N GLY A 90 2.17 -4.85 0.48
CA GLY A 90 2.17 -5.97 1.43
C GLY A 90 1.50 -5.60 2.75
N GLY A 91 1.81 -4.42 3.28
CA GLY A 91 1.18 -3.89 4.50
C GLY A 91 -0.31 -3.64 4.30
N ALA A 92 -0.70 -2.99 3.20
CA ALA A 92 -2.10 -2.75 2.89
C ALA A 92 -2.91 -4.05 2.73
N LEU A 93 -2.34 -5.07 2.11
CA LEU A 93 -2.98 -6.39 1.99
C LEU A 93 -3.16 -7.07 3.35
N VAL A 94 -2.15 -7.05 4.23
CA VAL A 94 -2.28 -7.64 5.57
C VAL A 94 -3.31 -6.89 6.42
N LEU A 95 -3.28 -5.55 6.39
CA LEU A 95 -4.22 -4.71 7.14
C LEU A 95 -5.65 -4.88 6.65
N ARG A 96 -5.86 -4.91 5.32
CA ARG A 96 -7.21 -4.99 4.74
C ARG A 96 -7.74 -6.42 4.60
N ALA A 97 -6.90 -7.44 4.71
CA ALA A 97 -7.29 -8.84 4.54
C ALA A 97 -8.55 -9.25 5.32
N PRO A 98 -8.76 -8.88 6.61
CA PRO A 98 -9.98 -9.25 7.34
C PRO A 98 -11.27 -8.71 6.70
N ASN A 99 -11.18 -7.58 5.99
CA ASN A 99 -12.28 -6.88 5.34
C ASN A 99 -12.35 -7.18 3.83
N MET A 100 -11.68 -8.24 3.36
CA MET A 100 -11.66 -8.67 1.97
C MET A 100 -12.23 -10.08 1.83
N GLN A 101 -12.88 -10.33 0.71
CA GLN A 101 -13.19 -11.72 0.33
C GLN A 101 -11.87 -12.50 0.20
N PHE A 102 -11.85 -13.74 0.70
CA PHE A 102 -10.63 -14.57 0.78
C PHE A 102 -9.57 -14.05 1.76
N ALA A 103 -9.98 -13.54 2.92
CA ALA A 103 -9.10 -12.98 3.97
C ALA A 103 -7.81 -13.78 4.21
N GLY A 104 -7.90 -15.10 4.40
CA GLY A 104 -6.73 -15.95 4.63
C GLY A 104 -5.72 -15.93 3.48
N ALA A 105 -6.18 -15.94 2.22
CA ALA A 105 -5.30 -15.91 1.06
C ALA A 105 -4.57 -14.57 0.93
N PHE A 106 -5.29 -13.45 1.09
CA PHE A 106 -4.69 -12.12 1.02
C PHE A 106 -3.73 -11.82 2.17
N ALA A 107 -4.03 -12.32 3.39
CA ALA A 107 -3.11 -12.22 4.51
C ALA A 107 -1.80 -12.98 4.22
N VAL A 108 -1.87 -14.22 3.72
CA VAL A 108 -0.68 -15.00 3.36
C VAL A 108 0.13 -14.31 2.25
N ILE A 109 -0.54 -13.85 1.18
CA ILE A 109 0.12 -13.13 0.08
C ILE A 109 0.81 -11.85 0.60
N GLY A 110 0.13 -11.08 1.44
CA GLY A 110 0.70 -9.87 2.05
C GLY A 110 1.95 -10.17 2.87
N TRP A 111 1.90 -11.21 3.72
CA TRP A 111 3.08 -11.64 4.49
C TRP A 111 4.23 -12.14 3.62
N VAL A 112 3.95 -12.89 2.55
CA VAL A 112 4.99 -13.31 1.59
C VAL A 112 5.67 -12.10 0.96
N ILE A 113 4.89 -11.07 0.57
CA ILE A 113 5.45 -9.82 0.02
C ILE A 113 6.31 -9.09 1.07
N LEU A 114 5.85 -8.97 2.31
CA LEU A 114 6.62 -8.30 3.37
C LEU A 114 7.94 -9.03 3.67
N ILE A 115 7.88 -10.36 3.85
CA ILE A 115 9.06 -11.17 4.16
C ILE A 115 10.08 -11.12 3.03
N THR A 116 9.64 -11.31 1.78
CA THR A 116 10.55 -11.24 0.62
C THR A 116 11.14 -9.85 0.44
N THR A 117 10.39 -8.80 0.76
CA THR A 117 10.87 -7.41 0.73
C THR A 117 11.90 -7.17 1.82
N ALA A 118 11.69 -7.67 3.04
CA ALA A 118 12.67 -7.59 4.12
C ALA A 118 13.99 -8.27 3.74
N VAL A 119 13.91 -9.47 3.13
CA VAL A 119 15.09 -10.16 2.58
C VAL A 119 15.79 -9.30 1.51
N LEU A 120 15.03 -8.71 0.59
CA LEU A 120 15.62 -7.88 -0.46
C LEU A 120 16.24 -6.57 0.05
N ILE A 121 15.75 -6.00 1.14
CA ILE A 121 16.39 -4.85 1.81
C ILE A 121 17.80 -5.23 2.29
N CYS A 122 18.00 -6.47 2.75
CA CYS A 122 19.33 -6.96 3.14
C CYS A 122 20.24 -7.28 1.94
N VAL A 123 19.69 -7.40 0.73
CA VAL A 123 20.46 -7.72 -0.47
C VAL A 123 21.00 -6.43 -1.10
N PRO A 124 22.31 -6.34 -1.41
CA PRO A 124 22.85 -5.15 -2.05
C PRO A 124 22.23 -4.94 -3.42
N TRP A 125 21.86 -3.69 -3.73
CA TRP A 125 21.16 -3.32 -4.97
C TRP A 125 21.87 -3.82 -6.24
N THR A 126 23.22 -3.90 -6.22
CA THR A 126 24.03 -4.35 -7.35
C THR A 126 23.77 -5.82 -7.70
N LEU A 127 23.47 -6.66 -6.70
CA LEU A 127 23.11 -8.06 -6.91
C LEU A 127 21.70 -8.19 -7.47
N HIS A 128 20.74 -7.43 -6.90
CA HIS A 128 19.37 -7.38 -7.42
C HIS A 128 19.34 -6.92 -8.89
N ARG A 129 20.10 -5.87 -9.22
CA ARG A 129 20.25 -5.40 -10.61
C ARG A 129 20.77 -6.50 -11.53
N ARG A 130 21.83 -7.21 -11.14
CA ARG A 130 22.40 -8.31 -11.94
C ARG A 130 21.40 -9.45 -12.13
N PHE A 131 20.60 -9.75 -11.11
CA PHE A 131 19.53 -10.73 -11.21
C PHE A 131 18.45 -10.28 -12.20
N ALA A 132 17.94 -9.05 -12.05
CA ALA A 132 16.90 -8.51 -12.93
C ALA A 132 17.36 -8.45 -14.40
N GLN A 133 18.61 -8.05 -14.67
CA GLN A 133 19.19 -8.06 -16.01
C GLN A 133 19.27 -9.45 -16.66
N ARG A 134 19.31 -10.52 -15.86
CA ARG A 134 19.29 -11.92 -16.35
C ARG A 134 17.89 -12.50 -16.44
N ALA A 135 17.02 -12.13 -15.50
CA ALA A 135 15.67 -12.68 -15.37
C ALA A 135 14.69 -12.02 -16.35
N VAL A 136 14.67 -10.69 -16.43
CA VAL A 136 13.70 -9.93 -17.24
C VAL A 136 13.75 -10.32 -18.72
N PRO A 137 14.92 -10.44 -19.39
CA PRO A 137 14.97 -10.86 -20.79
C PRO A 137 14.36 -12.24 -21.06
N ARG A 138 14.35 -13.15 -20.07
CA ARG A 138 13.72 -14.47 -20.20
C ARG A 138 12.20 -14.42 -20.10
N VAL A 139 11.65 -13.41 -19.43
CA VAL A 139 10.21 -13.24 -19.24
C VAL A 139 9.57 -12.48 -20.41
N ILE A 140 10.33 -11.62 -21.10
CA ILE A 140 9.83 -10.81 -22.23
C ILE A 140 9.09 -11.64 -23.30
N PRO A 141 9.60 -12.81 -23.75
CA PRO A 141 8.87 -13.65 -24.72
C PRO A 141 7.49 -14.13 -24.24
N PHE A 142 7.29 -14.19 -22.92
CA PHE A 142 6.06 -14.64 -22.27
C PHE A 142 5.17 -13.48 -21.80
N LEU A 143 5.37 -12.25 -22.31
CA LEU A 143 4.60 -11.07 -21.90
C LEU A 143 3.08 -11.26 -22.00
N LYS A 144 2.58 -11.96 -23.03
CA LYS A 144 1.15 -12.23 -23.16
C LYS A 144 0.62 -13.10 -22.01
N TRP A 145 1.37 -14.12 -21.60
CA TRP A 145 1.03 -14.95 -20.44
C TRP A 145 1.10 -14.14 -19.14
N LEU A 146 2.13 -13.31 -18.99
CA LEU A 146 2.24 -12.37 -17.87
C LEU A 146 1.01 -11.44 -17.82
N GLY A 147 0.56 -10.95 -18.97
CA GLY A 147 -0.65 -10.13 -19.10
C GLY A 147 -1.91 -10.87 -18.69
N MET A 148 -2.09 -12.13 -19.11
CA MET A 148 -3.24 -12.95 -18.69
C MET A 148 -3.27 -13.16 -17.19
N VAL A 149 -2.13 -13.52 -16.59
CA VAL A 149 -2.02 -13.72 -15.14
C VAL A 149 -2.26 -12.41 -14.39
N SER A 150 -1.69 -11.30 -14.88
CA SER A 150 -1.89 -9.97 -14.29
C SER A 150 -3.36 -9.55 -14.37
N MET A 151 -4.04 -9.78 -15.49
CA MET A 151 -5.47 -9.49 -15.64
C MET A 151 -6.31 -10.26 -14.62
N ALA A 152 -6.06 -11.56 -14.47
CA ALA A 152 -6.75 -12.39 -13.50
C ALA A 152 -6.51 -11.92 -12.07
N LEU A 153 -5.25 -11.68 -11.68
CA LEU A 153 -4.90 -11.19 -10.34
C LEU A 153 -5.52 -9.81 -10.06
N GLY A 154 -5.44 -8.88 -11.02
CA GLY A 154 -6.07 -7.56 -10.89
C GLY A 154 -7.58 -7.66 -10.68
N GLY A 155 -8.25 -8.52 -11.46
CA GLY A 155 -9.68 -8.77 -11.32
C GLY A 155 -10.05 -9.37 -9.96
N ILE A 156 -9.27 -10.35 -9.48
CA ILE A 156 -9.48 -10.99 -8.16
C ILE A 156 -9.29 -9.97 -7.02
N VAL A 157 -8.23 -9.15 -7.08
CA VAL A 157 -7.98 -8.11 -6.07
C VAL A 157 -9.14 -7.10 -6.03
N LEU A 158 -9.55 -6.58 -7.19
CA LEU A 158 -10.65 -5.61 -7.28
C LEU A 158 -11.98 -6.21 -6.81
N TYR A 159 -12.28 -7.44 -7.23
CA TYR A 159 -13.48 -8.14 -6.77
C TYR A 159 -13.47 -8.30 -5.25
N ALA A 160 -12.34 -8.76 -4.68
CA ALA A 160 -12.24 -9.05 -3.27
C ALA A 160 -12.37 -7.81 -2.38
N VAL A 161 -11.79 -6.68 -2.79
CA VAL A 161 -11.88 -5.43 -2.03
C VAL A 161 -13.26 -4.78 -2.16
N ILE A 162 -13.89 -4.82 -3.35
CA ILE A 162 -15.22 -4.24 -3.55
C ILE A 162 -16.29 -5.06 -2.83
N ARG A 163 -16.22 -6.40 -2.91
CA ARG A 163 -17.19 -7.28 -2.25
C ARG A 163 -16.98 -7.35 -0.75
N GLY A 164 -15.74 -7.34 -0.28
CA GLY A 164 -15.45 -7.32 1.16
C GLY A 164 -15.86 -6.02 1.85
N ALA A 165 -15.89 -4.89 1.11
CA ALA A 165 -16.41 -3.62 1.61
C ALA A 165 -17.95 -3.52 1.61
N ALA A 166 -18.66 -4.47 1.00
CA ALA A 166 -20.12 -4.48 0.90
C ALA A 166 -20.80 -5.38 1.94
N GLU A 167 -20.01 -6.07 2.78
CA GLU A 167 -20.45 -6.90 3.92
C GLU A 167 -20.13 -6.20 5.24
#